data_AF-A0A151I944-F1
#
_entry.id   AF-A0A151I944-F1
#
_cell.length_a   1.000
_cell.length_b   1.000
_cell.length_c   1.000
_cell.angle_alpha   90.00
_cell.angle_beta   90.00
_cell.angle_gamma   90.00
#
_symmetry.space_group_name_H-M   'P 1'
#
loop_
_entity.id
_entity.type
_entity.pdbx_description
1 polymer ?
#
loop_
_entity_poly.entity_id
_entity_poly.type
_entity_poly.pdbx_seq_one_letter_code
_entity_poly.pdbx_strand_id
1 'polypeptide(L)'
;LVEIEDKAKVESIAVDSINRWLFWAQITWQLDIPFSKICRTDMMGTDMKIISSDAGFVSGIAIDHIKLKLYWSDSFTKTIKSSNLDGSQRSIFLRTNVRL
;
A
#
# COMPACT_ATOMS: atom_id res chain seq x y z
N LEU A 1 -13.07 5.73 15.17
CA LEU A 1 -12.68 6.35 13.89
C LEU A 1 -11.17 6.24 13.79
N VAL A 2 -10.63 5.78 12.66
CA VAL A 2 -9.18 5.78 12.43
C VAL A 2 -8.76 7.19 12.03
N GLU A 3 -7.83 7.77 12.79
CA GLU A 3 -7.23 9.05 12.46
C GLU A 3 -5.95 8.83 11.66
N ILE A 4 -5.78 9.64 10.62
CA ILE A 4 -4.55 9.68 9.83
C ILE A 4 -3.62 10.68 10.50
N GLU A 5 -2.34 10.30 10.66
CA GLU A 5 -1.33 11.18 11.24
C GLU A 5 -1.32 12.54 10.51
N ASP A 6 -1.25 13.65 11.27
CA ASP A 6 -1.40 15.02 10.75
C ASP A 6 -0.44 15.39 9.59
N LYS A 7 0.74 14.75 9.55
CA LYS A 7 1.73 14.94 8.48
C LYS A 7 1.58 13.99 7.29
N ALA A 8 0.72 12.99 7.42
CA ALA A 8 0.53 11.97 6.40
C ALA A 8 -0.53 12.42 5.39
N LYS A 9 -0.25 12.19 4.11
CA LYS A 9 -1.20 12.40 3.01
C LYS A 9 -1.68 11.07 2.48
N VAL A 10 -2.95 10.96 2.13
CA VAL A 10 -3.48 9.76 1.44
C VAL A 10 -3.27 9.94 -0.06
N GLU A 11 -2.56 9.00 -0.68
CA GLU A 11 -2.22 9.07 -2.11
C GLU A 11 -3.09 8.13 -2.96
N SER A 12 -3.42 6.95 -2.43
CA SER A 12 -4.17 5.94 -3.18
C SER A 12 -5.02 5.09 -2.27
N ILE A 13 -6.13 4.57 -2.80
CA ILE A 13 -7.13 3.77 -2.09
C ILE A 13 -7.63 2.62 -2.98
N ALA A 14 -7.98 1.50 -2.37
CA ALA A 14 -8.62 0.37 -3.03
C ALA A 14 -9.60 -0.31 -2.07
N VAL A 15 -10.71 -0.80 -2.60
CA VAL A 15 -11.74 -1.52 -1.84
C VAL A 15 -11.73 -2.99 -2.24
N ASP A 16 -11.63 -3.87 -1.25
CA ASP A 16 -11.97 -5.29 -1.39
C ASP A 16 -13.40 -5.52 -0.94
N SER A 17 -14.34 -5.46 -1.89
CA SER A 17 -15.77 -5.63 -1.61
C SER A 17 -16.12 -7.05 -1.18
N ILE A 18 -15.32 -8.05 -1.56
CA ILE A 18 -15.56 -9.46 -1.23
C ILE A 18 -15.19 -9.72 0.22
N ASN A 19 -13.98 -9.33 0.62
CA ASN A 19 -13.50 -9.51 2.00
C ASN A 19 -13.89 -8.34 2.93
N ARG A 20 -14.59 -7.33 2.40
CA ARG A 20 -15.06 -6.14 3.12
C ARG A 20 -13.94 -5.37 3.82
N TRP A 21 -12.89 -5.10 3.07
CA TRP A 21 -11.76 -4.29 3.52
C TRP A 21 -11.55 -3.07 2.63
N LEU A 22 -11.04 -2.01 3.24
CA LEU A 22 -10.57 -0.81 2.57
C LEU A 22 -9.07 -0.70 2.82
N PHE A 23 -8.29 -0.58 1.76
CA PHE A 23 -6.85 -0.38 1.79
C PHE A 23 -6.53 1.04 1.34
N TRP A 24 -5.53 1.66 1.96
CA TRP A 24 -5.01 2.95 1.51
C TRP A 24 -3.49 3.02 1.68
N ALA A 25 -2.88 3.83 0.82
CA ALA A 25 -1.50 4.25 0.97
C ALA A 25 -1.46 5.65 1.55
N GLN A 26 -0.74 5.82 2.64
CA GLN A 26 -0.43 7.12 3.22
C GLN A 26 1.06 7.38 3.15
N ILE A 27 1.44 8.62 2.81
CA ILE A 27 2.82 9.06 2.67
C ILE A 27 3.15 10.14 3.67
N THR A 28 4.32 10.03 4.29
CA THR A 28 4.94 11.08 5.10
C THR A 28 6.30 11.41 4.50
N TRP A 29 6.64 12.70 4.49
CA TRP A 29 7.94 13.17 4.03
C TRP A 29 8.83 13.46 5.24
N GLN A 30 10.04 12.91 5.24
CA GLN A 30 11.06 13.21 6.24
C GLN A 30 12.37 13.52 5.53
N LEU A 31 12.86 14.76 5.67
CA LEU A 31 14.09 15.22 5.02
C LEU A 31 14.11 14.92 3.50
N ASP A 32 13.02 15.26 2.80
CA ASP A 32 12.80 15.01 1.36
C ASP A 32 12.79 13.53 0.92
N ILE A 33 12.79 12.60 1.87
CA ILE A 33 12.65 11.17 1.61
C ILE A 33 11.19 10.77 1.87
N PRO A 34 10.49 10.16 0.89
CA PRO A 34 9.13 9.69 1.07
C PRO A 34 9.10 8.35 1.82
N PHE A 35 8.24 8.26 2.83
CA PHE A 35 7.95 7.04 3.57
C PHE A 35 6.46 6.75 3.48
N SER A 36 6.10 5.63 2.85
CA SER A 36 4.71 5.21 2.73
C SER A 36 4.40 4.06 3.66
N LYS A 37 3.24 4.15 4.31
CA LYS A 37 2.56 3.00 4.93
C LYS A 37 1.39 2.60 4.04
N ILE A 38 1.20 1.31 3.83
CA ILE A 38 -0.04 0.77 3.30
C ILE A 38 -0.82 0.20 4.49
N CYS A 39 -2.04 0.68 4.64
CA CYS A 39 -2.91 0.35 5.76
C CYS A 39 -4.19 -0.29 5.24
N ARG A 40 -4.91 -0.97 6.13
CA ARG A 40 -6.20 -1.60 5.87
C ARG A 40 -7.12 -1.40 7.05
N THR A 41 -8.42 -1.30 6.80
CA THR A 41 -9.49 -1.29 7.81
C THR A 41 -10.68 -2.10 7.29
N ASP A 42 -11.62 -2.46 8.17
CA ASP A 42 -12.92 -2.95 7.71
C ASP A 42 -13.75 -1.84 7.04
N MET A 43 -14.89 -2.18 6.44
CA MET A 43 -15.76 -1.16 5.80
C MET A 43 -16.38 -0.15 6.78
N MET A 44 -16.22 -0.32 8.09
CA MET A 44 -16.71 0.59 9.12
C MET A 44 -15.60 1.52 9.64
N GLY A 45 -14.38 1.42 9.10
CA GLY A 45 -13.24 2.18 9.58
C GLY A 45 -12.73 1.70 10.95
N THR A 46 -12.86 0.40 11.25
CA THR A 46 -12.35 -0.26 12.46
C THR A 46 -11.34 -1.38 12.13
N ASP A 47 -10.71 -1.98 13.14
CA ASP A 47 -9.65 -3.01 12.99
C ASP A 47 -8.53 -2.60 12.01
N MET A 48 -7.98 -1.39 12.22
CA MET A 48 -6.91 -0.88 11.37
C MET A 48 -5.63 -1.71 11.52
N LYS A 49 -5.05 -2.12 10.38
CA LYS A 49 -3.78 -2.84 10.31
C LYS A 49 -2.83 -2.19 9.33
N ILE A 50 -1.55 -2.21 9.67
CA ILE A 50 -0.48 -1.84 8.75
C ILE A 50 -0.10 -3.08 7.94
N ILE A 51 -0.23 -2.99 6.63
CA ILE A 51 0.06 -4.05 5.66
C ILE A 51 1.52 -3.97 5.19
N SER A 52 2.06 -2.76 5.06
CA SER A 52 3.50 -2.52 4.81
C SER A 52 3.89 -1.16 5.39
N SER A 53 5.07 -1.06 6.01
CA SER A 53 5.55 0.16 6.68
C SER A 53 6.82 0.76 6.06
N ASP A 54 7.34 0.14 5.01
CA ASP A 54 8.66 0.38 4.43
C ASP A 54 8.56 0.43 2.89
N ALA A 55 7.50 1.05 2.41
CA ALA A 55 7.36 1.42 1.01
C ALA A 55 7.93 2.83 0.79
N GLY A 56 8.48 3.09 -0.41
CA GLY A 56 9.00 4.40 -0.78
C GLY A 56 7.87 5.38 -1.07
N PHE A 57 7.69 5.73 -2.34
CA PHE A 57 6.56 6.55 -2.78
C PHE A 57 5.47 5.66 -3.39
N VAL A 58 4.39 5.39 -2.65
CA VAL A 58 3.28 4.58 -3.17
C VAL A 58 2.31 5.46 -3.95
N SER A 59 2.33 5.34 -5.28
CA SER A 59 1.48 6.13 -6.19
C SER A 59 0.17 5.45 -6.57
N GLY A 60 0.07 4.14 -6.39
CA GLY A 60 -1.09 3.36 -6.80
C GLY A 60 -1.15 2.02 -6.09
N ILE A 61 -2.36 1.57 -5.75
CA ILE A 61 -2.63 0.25 -5.18
C ILE A 61 -3.73 -0.47 -5.96
N ALA A 62 -3.63 -1.79 -6.08
CA ALA A 62 -4.61 -2.63 -6.76
C ALA A 62 -4.74 -4.00 -6.07
N ILE A 63 -5.90 -4.63 -6.20
CA ILE A 63 -6.22 -5.90 -5.55
C ILE A 63 -6.57 -6.94 -6.61
N ASP A 64 -5.94 -8.11 -6.52
CA ASP A 64 -6.37 -9.32 -7.22
C ASP A 64 -7.20 -10.16 -6.25
N HIS A 65 -8.52 -10.14 -6.45
CA HIS A 65 -9.46 -10.85 -5.58
C HIS A 65 -9.39 -12.38 -5.72
N ILE A 66 -8.92 -12.88 -6.87
CA ILE A 66 -8.85 -14.33 -7.13
C ILE A 66 -7.62 -14.90 -6.42
N LYS A 67 -6.48 -14.21 -6.52
CA LYS A 67 -5.22 -14.64 -5.90
C LYS A 67 -5.04 -14.14 -4.47
N LEU A 68 -5.94 -13.30 -3.97
CA LEU A 68 -5.85 -12.63 -2.68
C LEU A 68 -4.51 -11.88 -2.54
N LYS A 69 -4.16 -11.12 -3.57
CA LYS A 69 -2.91 -10.35 -3.64
C LYS A 69 -3.19 -8.86 -3.68
N LEU A 70 -2.37 -8.13 -2.93
CA LEU A 70 -2.24 -6.68 -3.03
C LEU A 70 -1.03 -6.35 -3.90
N TYR A 71 -1.19 -5.40 -4.81
CA TYR A 71 -0.13 -4.85 -5.64
C TYR A 71 -0.02 -3.35 -5.43
N TRP A 72 1.20 -2.82 -5.49
CA TRP A 72 1.40 -1.37 -5.45
C TRP A 72 2.63 -0.93 -6.22
N SER A 73 2.56 0.28 -6.78
CA SER A 73 3.68 0.96 -7.42
C SER A 73 4.51 1.70 -6.38
N ASP A 74 5.83 1.54 -6.43
CA ASP A 74 6.79 2.30 -5.64
C ASP A 74 7.62 3.16 -6.60
N SER A 75 7.20 4.41 -6.79
CA SER A 75 7.81 5.34 -7.75
C SER A 75 9.23 5.75 -7.36
N PHE A 76 9.56 5.69 -6.06
CA PHE A 76 10.89 6.02 -5.55
C PHE A 76 11.91 4.92 -5.94
N THR A 77 11.52 3.66 -5.78
CA THR A 77 12.38 2.51 -6.12
C THR A 77 12.20 1.99 -7.55
N LYS A 78 11.25 2.54 -8.31
CA LYS A 78 10.91 2.12 -9.68
C LYS A 78 10.52 0.63 -9.74
N THR A 79 9.67 0.22 -8.81
CA THR A 79 9.20 -1.17 -8.72
C THR A 79 7.69 -1.28 -8.61
N ILE A 80 7.15 -2.44 -9.01
CA ILE A 80 5.84 -2.90 -8.56
C ILE A 80 6.10 -3.99 -7.54
N LYS A 81 5.50 -3.87 -6.37
CA LYS A 81 5.59 -4.83 -5.28
C LYS A 81 4.26 -5.55 -5.12
N SER A 82 4.30 -6.73 -4.50
CA SER A 82 3.11 -7.51 -4.20
C SER A 82 3.21 -8.13 -2.81
N SER A 83 2.07 -8.42 -2.19
CA SER A 83 1.95 -9.21 -0.96
C SER A 83 0.60 -9.93 -0.93
N ASN A 84 0.39 -10.81 0.04
CA ASN A 84 -0.96 -11.22 0.43
C ASN A 84 -1.73 -10.03 1.04
N LEU A 85 -3.06 -10.15 1.16
CA LEU A 85 -3.94 -9.12 1.74
C LEU A 85 -3.69 -8.84 3.24
N ASP A 86 -2.94 -9.69 3.93
CA ASP A 86 -2.49 -9.51 5.32
C ASP A 86 -1.06 -8.93 5.40
N GLY A 87 -0.43 -8.63 4.27
CA GLY A 87 0.94 -8.12 4.17
C GLY A 87 2.02 -9.21 4.11
N SER A 88 1.67 -10.48 4.30
CA SER A 88 2.62 -11.59 4.23
C SER A 88 3.08 -11.86 2.79
N GLN A 89 4.18 -12.62 2.64
CA GLN A 89 4.77 -13.00 1.35
C GLN A 89 5.05 -11.81 0.44
N ARG A 90 5.56 -10.71 1.01
CA ARG A 90 5.90 -9.53 0.24
C ARG A 90 7.08 -9.81 -0.68
N SER A 91 6.95 -9.40 -1.94
CA SER A 91 8.00 -9.54 -2.96
C SER A 91 7.97 -8.37 -3.95
N ILE A 92 9.08 -8.20 -4.67
CA ILE A 92 9.11 -7.34 -5.85
C ILE A 92 8.53 -8.14 -7.01
N PHE A 93 7.42 -7.66 -7.56
CA PHE A 93 6.76 -8.27 -8.71
C PHE A 93 7.40 -7.84 -10.03
N LEU A 94 7.76 -6.56 -10.15
CA LEU A 94 8.40 -6.00 -11.34
C LEU A 94 9.44 -4.93 -10.94
N ARG A 95 10.55 -4.87 -11.67
CA ARG A 95 11.50 -3.74 -11.65
C ARG A 95 11.48 -3.08 -13.02
N THR A 96 11.30 -1.76 -13.08
CA THR A 96 11.22 -1.05 -14.37
C THR A 96 12.59 -0.61 -14.90
N ASN A 97 13.69 -1.06 -14.28
CA ASN A 97 15.04 -0.94 -14.84
C ASN A 97 15.48 -2.31 -15.37
N VAL A 98 15.06 -2.66 -16.58
CA VAL A 98 15.84 -3.60 -17.40
C VAL A 98 16.85 -2.72 -18.13
N ARG A 99 18.13 -2.80 -17.73
CA ARG A 99 19.20 -2.34 -18.63
C ARG A 99 19.13 -3.26 -19.85
N LEU A 100 18.76 -2.70 -21.01
CA LEU A 100 19.10 -3.29 -22.29
C LEU A 100 20.63 -3.30 -22.44
#